data_AF-A0A7C7MTU8-F1
#
_entry.id   AF-A0A7C7MTU8-F1
#
_cell.length_a   1.000
_cell.length_b   1.000
_cell.length_c   1.000
_cell.angle_alpha   90.00
_cell.angle_beta   90.00
_cell.angle_gamma   90.00
#
_symmetry.space_group_name_H-M   'P 1'
#
loop_
_entity.id
_entity.type
_entity.pdbx_description
1 polymer ?
#
loop_
_entity_poly.entity_id
_entity_poly.type
_entity_poly.pdbx_seq_one_letter_code
_entity_poly.pdbx_strand_id
1 'polypeptide(L)'
;MLDTQKNRFGETIVTNLPDDIITKKHGGHSLRTNRVIVDRKKIGLDSNQDAQKEKQPNTYSGHTYKNSDKEKYHLDGHKMMYHMDRIVEWQQGKRIAPIHIDMGLTKFCNTGCIYCIGVTQGMVKGTMIKPEALLRFIDDCGRLKVRSLAFIGDGEPTLNPAMYDAVVRGGEVGVDIGISTNGLLIDLDRAHDLLSNATFLRFNLSSAEPENFLKVHQSKAEGFNHLV
;
A
#
# COMPACT_ATOMS: atom_id res chain seq x y z
N MET A 1 -14.05 -4.26 -29.53
CA MET A 1 -13.67 -2.89 -29.15
C MET A 1 -13.07 -2.97 -27.76
N LEU A 2 -11.82 -2.55 -27.57
CA LEU A 2 -11.14 -2.58 -26.27
C LEU A 2 -11.79 -1.53 -25.37
N ASP A 3 -12.30 -1.95 -24.21
CA ASP A 3 -12.91 -1.08 -23.21
C ASP A 3 -11.80 -0.20 -22.60
N THR A 4 -11.69 1.04 -23.07
CA THR A 4 -10.63 1.97 -22.68
C THR A 4 -10.96 2.59 -21.32
N GLN A 5 -10.71 1.84 -20.25
CA GLN A 5 -10.73 2.43 -18.92
C GLN A 5 -9.62 3.47 -18.80
N LYS A 6 -9.94 4.65 -18.26
CA LYS A 6 -8.96 5.69 -17.92
C LYS A 6 -8.54 5.55 -16.47
N ASN A 7 -7.26 5.76 -16.16
CA ASN A 7 -6.81 5.87 -14.77
C ASN A 7 -7.28 7.23 -14.20
N ARG A 8 -7.12 7.42 -12.89
CA ARG A 8 -7.47 8.67 -12.21
C ARG A 8 -6.72 9.92 -12.70
N PHE A 9 -5.68 9.75 -13.52
CA PHE A 9 -4.96 10.84 -14.19
C PHE A 9 -5.49 11.13 -15.61
N GLY A 10 -6.58 10.47 -16.01
CA GLY A 10 -7.17 10.60 -17.34
C GLY A 10 -6.43 9.85 -18.44
N GLU A 11 -5.40 9.06 -18.11
CA GLU A 11 -4.61 8.29 -19.08
C GLU A 11 -5.30 6.95 -19.38
N THR A 12 -5.32 6.55 -20.65
CA THR A 12 -5.85 5.24 -21.06
C THR A 12 -5.06 4.12 -20.41
N ILE A 13 -5.75 3.23 -19.69
CA ILE A 13 -5.16 2.05 -19.05
C ILE A 13 -4.90 1.01 -20.14
N VAL A 14 -3.63 0.84 -20.52
CA VAL A 14 -3.20 -0.27 -21.35
C VAL A 14 -2.84 -1.43 -20.42
N THR A 15 -3.74 -2.40 -20.30
CA THR A 15 -3.48 -3.61 -19.51
C THR A 15 -2.76 -4.69 -20.31
N ASN A 16 -2.84 -4.65 -21.63
CA ASN A 16 -2.21 -5.65 -22.51
C ASN A 16 -0.72 -5.37 -22.69
N LEU A 17 0.10 -6.43 -22.67
CA LEU A 17 1.48 -6.35 -23.13
C LEU A 17 1.48 -6.10 -24.65
N PRO A 18 2.21 -5.09 -25.14
CA PRO A 18 2.50 -4.95 -26.56
C PRO A 18 3.15 -6.22 -27.15
N ASP A 19 2.77 -6.58 -28.37
CA ASP A 19 3.22 -7.81 -29.04
C ASP A 19 4.74 -7.83 -29.33
N ASP A 20 5.38 -6.67 -29.32
CA ASP A 20 6.81 -6.45 -29.58
C ASP A 20 7.70 -6.56 -28.33
N ILE A 21 7.12 -6.77 -27.14
CA ILE A 21 7.90 -6.93 -25.91
C ILE A 21 8.52 -8.32 -25.82
N ILE A 22 9.83 -8.35 -25.62
CA ILE A 22 10.59 -9.59 -25.38
C ILE A 22 10.14 -10.22 -24.06
N THR A 23 9.26 -11.21 -24.14
CA THR A 23 8.93 -12.08 -23.02
C THR A 23 9.89 -13.27 -22.99
N LYS A 24 10.53 -13.55 -21.84
CA LYS A 24 11.32 -14.79 -21.71
C LYS A 24 10.39 -15.99 -21.90
N LYS A 25 10.77 -16.91 -22.78
CA LYS A 25 10.03 -18.15 -23.14
C LYS A 25 9.62 -19.01 -21.93
N HIS A 26 10.29 -18.85 -20.78
CA HIS A 26 10.03 -19.54 -19.50
C HIS A 26 9.97 -18.59 -18.29
N GLY A 27 9.41 -17.38 -18.45
CA GLY A 27 9.08 -16.53 -17.30
C GLY A 27 7.96 -17.19 -16.48
N GLY A 28 8.26 -17.63 -15.25
CA GLY A 28 7.41 -18.51 -14.43
C GLY A 28 6.06 -17.97 -13.95
N HIS A 29 5.53 -16.91 -14.57
CA HIS A 29 4.22 -16.33 -14.29
C HIS A 29 3.54 -15.90 -15.59
N SER A 30 2.40 -16.52 -15.91
CA SER A 30 1.51 -16.07 -16.97
C SER A 30 0.88 -14.73 -16.56
N LEU A 31 1.20 -13.66 -17.29
CA LEU A 31 0.60 -12.34 -17.09
C LEU A 31 -0.78 -12.35 -17.74
N ARG A 32 -1.86 -12.39 -16.93
CA ARG A 32 -3.24 -12.21 -17.39
C ARG A 32 -3.79 -10.85 -16.96
N THR A 33 -4.38 -10.13 -17.90
CA THR A 33 -4.59 -8.67 -17.88
C THR A 33 -6.06 -8.27 -17.66
N ASN A 34 -6.93 -9.22 -17.30
CA ASN A 34 -8.37 -8.98 -17.23
C ASN A 34 -8.77 -8.38 -15.87
N ARG A 35 -9.04 -7.07 -15.90
CA ARG A 35 -9.21 -6.19 -14.74
C ARG A 35 -10.69 -5.88 -14.46
N VAL A 36 -11.53 -6.90 -14.26
CA VAL A 36 -12.95 -6.68 -13.93
C VAL A 36 -13.15 -6.50 -12.42
N ILE A 37 -13.51 -5.30 -11.98
CA ILE A 37 -13.97 -5.04 -10.61
C ILE A 37 -15.37 -5.67 -10.47
N VAL A 38 -15.49 -6.67 -9.60
CA VAL A 38 -16.72 -7.48 -9.48
C VAL A 38 -17.64 -6.91 -8.39
N ASP A 39 -18.91 -6.70 -8.72
CA ASP A 39 -19.97 -6.40 -7.75
C ASP A 39 -20.18 -7.61 -6.82
N ARG A 40 -19.76 -7.47 -5.56
CA ARG A 40 -19.78 -8.54 -4.55
C ARG A 40 -21.18 -9.07 -4.25
N LYS A 41 -22.24 -8.28 -4.49
CA LYS A 41 -23.63 -8.69 -4.23
C LYS A 41 -24.18 -9.65 -5.28
N LYS A 42 -23.52 -9.79 -6.43
CA LYS A 42 -23.97 -10.63 -7.57
C LYS A 42 -23.24 -11.97 -7.68
N ILE A 43 -22.44 -12.33 -6.69
CA ILE A 43 -21.64 -13.56 -6.74
C ILE A 43 -22.51 -14.75 -6.33
N GLY A 44 -22.99 -15.51 -7.30
CA GLY A 44 -23.48 -16.88 -7.08
C GLY A 44 -22.34 -17.80 -6.65
N LEU A 45 -22.63 -18.71 -5.72
CA LEU A 45 -21.71 -19.75 -5.26
C LEU A 45 -21.61 -20.84 -6.34
N ASP A 46 -20.79 -20.64 -7.36
CA ASP A 46 -20.52 -21.72 -8.33
C ASP A 46 -19.58 -22.77 -7.72
N SER A 47 -20.12 -23.99 -7.60
CA SER A 47 -19.42 -25.21 -7.22
C SER A 47 -18.46 -25.65 -8.32
N ASN A 48 -17.15 -25.52 -8.09
CA ASN A 48 -16.11 -25.97 -9.02
C ASN A 48 -15.99 -27.51 -9.02
N GLN A 49 -16.25 -28.16 -10.16
CA GLN A 49 -16.09 -29.62 -10.34
C GLN A 49 -14.75 -30.08 -10.95
N ASP A 50 -13.82 -29.21 -11.37
CA ASP A 50 -12.59 -29.67 -12.06
C ASP A 50 -11.28 -29.17 -11.41
N ALA A 51 -10.80 -29.92 -10.41
CA ALA A 51 -9.55 -29.70 -9.71
C ALA A 51 -8.65 -30.96 -9.68
N GLN A 52 -7.98 -31.26 -10.79
CA GLN A 52 -6.82 -32.16 -10.80
C GLN A 52 -5.71 -31.56 -11.67
N LYS A 53 -4.89 -30.68 -11.08
CA LYS A 53 -3.53 -30.39 -11.54
C LYS A 53 -2.60 -30.41 -10.33
N GLU A 54 -1.47 -31.06 -10.49
CA GLU A 54 -0.45 -31.27 -9.46
C GLU A 54 0.10 -29.91 -8.99
N LYS A 55 0.05 -29.66 -7.68
CA LYS A 55 0.46 -28.38 -7.08
C LYS A 55 1.99 -28.26 -7.09
N GLN A 56 2.53 -27.26 -7.78
CA GLN A 56 3.97 -26.99 -7.76
C GLN A 56 4.37 -26.22 -6.49
N PRO A 57 5.45 -26.58 -5.79
CA PRO A 57 5.97 -25.80 -4.68
C PRO A 57 6.33 -24.38 -5.14
N ASN A 58 6.06 -23.38 -4.30
CA ASN A 58 6.51 -22.03 -4.57
C ASN A 58 8.03 -21.94 -4.44
N THR A 59 8.64 -21.11 -5.28
CA THR A 59 10.10 -21.00 -5.38
C THR A 59 10.70 -20.08 -4.31
N TYR A 60 9.88 -19.41 -3.50
CA TYR A 60 10.33 -18.38 -2.55
C TYR A 60 10.29 -18.84 -1.09
N SER A 61 9.24 -19.55 -0.66
CA SER A 61 9.09 -20.01 0.73
C SER A 61 9.18 -21.52 0.92
N GLY A 62 9.27 -22.31 -0.16
CA GLY A 62 9.47 -23.76 -0.16
C GLY A 62 8.32 -24.62 0.37
N HIS A 63 7.51 -24.10 1.30
CA HIS A 63 6.44 -24.82 2.01
C HIS A 63 5.03 -24.43 1.57
N THR A 64 4.92 -23.43 0.71
CA THR A 64 3.65 -22.93 0.17
C THR A 64 3.61 -23.34 -1.30
N TYR A 65 2.46 -23.84 -1.78
CA TYR A 65 2.31 -24.27 -3.16
C TYR A 65 1.81 -23.10 -4.02
N LYS A 66 2.22 -23.02 -5.29
CA LYS A 66 1.66 -22.05 -6.23
C LYS A 66 0.15 -22.28 -6.31
N ASN A 67 -0.61 -21.22 -6.02
CA ASN A 67 -2.03 -21.21 -6.29
C ASN A 67 -2.28 -21.48 -7.77
N SER A 68 -3.24 -22.36 -8.07
CA SER A 68 -3.56 -22.72 -9.45
C SER A 68 -4.03 -21.48 -10.23
N ASP A 69 -3.75 -21.40 -11.53
CA ASP A 69 -4.15 -20.29 -12.42
C ASP A 69 -5.68 -20.00 -12.43
N LYS A 70 -6.49 -20.82 -11.75
CA LYS A 70 -7.94 -20.70 -11.63
C LYS A 70 -8.41 -19.97 -10.36
N GLU A 71 -7.53 -19.49 -9.49
CA GLU A 71 -7.99 -18.74 -8.31
C GLU A 71 -8.56 -17.37 -8.67
N LYS A 72 -9.87 -17.22 -8.46
CA LYS A 72 -10.65 -16.01 -8.74
C LYS A 72 -10.06 -14.70 -8.18
N TYR A 73 -9.30 -14.75 -7.09
CA TYR A 73 -8.81 -13.56 -6.38
C TYR A 73 -7.28 -13.37 -6.41
N HIS A 74 -6.52 -14.25 -7.08
CA HIS A 74 -5.05 -14.15 -7.29
C HIS A 74 -4.29 -13.46 -6.14
N LEU A 75 -4.49 -13.92 -4.90
CA LEU A 75 -3.93 -13.27 -3.71
C LEU A 75 -2.39 -13.34 -3.68
N ASP A 76 -1.81 -14.34 -4.35
CA ASP A 76 -0.36 -14.50 -4.56
C ASP A 76 0.15 -13.84 -5.86
N GLY A 77 -0.70 -13.05 -6.53
CA GLY A 77 -0.30 -12.27 -7.69
C GLY A 77 0.65 -11.13 -7.32
N HIS A 78 1.39 -10.62 -8.32
CA HIS A 78 2.28 -9.49 -8.12
C HIS A 78 1.61 -8.19 -8.54
N LYS A 79 1.70 -7.15 -7.70
CA LYS A 79 1.04 -5.86 -7.94
C LYS A 79 1.56 -5.10 -9.16
N MET A 80 2.72 -5.48 -9.72
CA MET A 80 3.26 -4.82 -10.92
C MET A 80 2.36 -4.96 -12.14
N MET A 81 1.54 -6.01 -12.22
CA MET A 81 0.56 -6.18 -13.31
C MET A 81 -0.45 -5.02 -13.40
N TYR A 82 -0.62 -4.26 -12.32
CA TYR A 82 -1.47 -3.08 -12.27
C TYR A 82 -0.82 -1.82 -12.86
N HIS A 83 0.49 -1.90 -13.20
CA HIS A 83 1.36 -0.81 -13.65
C HIS A 83 2.16 -1.23 -14.89
N MET A 84 1.51 -1.92 -15.84
CA MET A 84 2.15 -2.38 -17.07
C MET A 84 2.82 -1.24 -17.85
N ASP A 85 2.19 -0.05 -17.86
CA ASP A 85 2.77 1.18 -18.40
C ASP A 85 4.21 1.42 -17.91
N ARG A 86 4.44 1.31 -16.60
CA ARG A 86 5.76 1.49 -15.97
C ARG A 86 6.74 0.38 -16.34
N ILE A 87 6.28 -0.86 -16.44
CA ILE A 87 7.12 -1.99 -16.82
C ILE A 87 7.61 -1.82 -18.26
N VAL A 88 6.72 -1.43 -19.18
CA VAL A 88 7.08 -1.19 -20.59
C VAL A 88 8.08 -0.04 -20.70
N GLU A 89 7.84 1.08 -20.03
CA GLU A 89 8.78 2.21 -20.03
C GLU A 89 10.17 1.80 -19.53
N TRP A 90 10.23 1.03 -18.46
CA TRP A 90 11.48 0.50 -17.90
C TRP A 90 12.21 -0.45 -18.86
N GLN A 91 11.48 -1.38 -19.49
CA GLN A 91 12.07 -2.30 -20.48
C GLN A 91 12.63 -1.59 -21.72
N GLN A 92 12.05 -0.43 -22.07
CA GLN A 92 12.55 0.46 -23.13
C GLN A 92 13.76 1.30 -22.69
N GLY A 93 14.29 1.09 -21.48
CA GLY A 93 15.46 1.81 -20.96
C GLY A 93 15.16 3.23 -20.48
N LYS A 94 13.88 3.61 -20.33
CA LYS A 94 13.52 4.94 -19.82
C LYS A 94 13.77 5.02 -18.32
N ARG A 95 14.07 6.23 -17.84
CA ARG A 95 14.09 6.52 -16.40
C ARG A 95 12.65 6.62 -15.90
N ILE A 96 12.25 5.70 -15.05
CA ILE A 96 10.91 5.68 -14.44
C ILE A 96 10.96 6.17 -13.00
N ALA A 97 9.90 6.85 -12.57
CA ALA A 97 9.68 7.18 -11.17
C ALA A 97 9.21 5.92 -10.40
N PRO A 98 9.40 5.87 -9.06
CA PRO A 98 8.83 4.81 -8.24
C PRO A 98 7.31 4.72 -8.39
N ILE A 99 6.77 3.50 -8.32
CA ILE A 99 5.32 3.27 -8.28
C ILE A 99 4.76 3.60 -6.89
N HIS A 100 5.48 3.15 -5.86
CA HIS A 100 5.12 3.29 -4.45
C HIS A 100 6.35 3.70 -3.64
N ILE A 101 6.15 4.51 -2.61
CA ILE A 101 7.19 4.90 -1.66
C ILE A 101 6.65 4.73 -0.25
N ASP A 102 7.33 3.90 0.54
CA ASP A 102 7.14 3.83 1.99
C ASP A 102 8.01 4.90 2.65
N MET A 103 7.42 5.73 3.50
CA MET A 103 8.17 6.78 4.20
C MET A 103 7.68 6.98 5.63
N GLY A 104 8.63 7.02 6.57
CA GLY A 104 8.36 7.47 7.93
C GLY A 104 8.48 8.97 8.04
N LEU A 105 7.48 9.61 8.66
CA LEU A 105 7.47 11.06 8.85
C LEU A 105 8.23 11.50 10.10
N THR A 106 8.46 10.57 11.02
CA THR A 106 9.16 10.77 12.29
C THR A 106 10.13 9.61 12.53
N LYS A 107 11.17 9.85 13.35
CA LYS A 107 12.06 8.80 13.86
C LYS A 107 11.77 8.50 15.33
N PHE A 108 10.55 8.72 15.78
CA PHE A 108 10.13 8.46 17.16
C PHE A 108 8.64 8.16 17.23
N CYS A 109 8.23 7.48 18.29
CA CYS A 109 6.85 7.06 18.52
C CYS A 109 6.46 7.35 19.97
N ASN A 110 5.16 7.54 20.21
CA ASN A 110 4.55 7.66 21.54
C ASN A 110 4.18 6.31 22.16
N THR A 111 4.48 5.20 21.46
CA THR A 111 4.33 3.82 21.93
C THR A 111 5.65 3.07 21.77
N GLY A 112 5.79 1.94 22.46
CA GLY A 112 6.99 1.11 22.47
C GLY A 112 6.69 -0.34 22.12
N CYS A 113 5.97 -0.59 21.02
CA CYS A 113 5.49 -1.94 20.70
C CYS A 113 6.62 -2.99 20.74
N ILE A 114 6.41 -4.11 21.41
CA ILE A 114 7.43 -5.16 21.62
C ILE A 114 7.96 -5.77 20.31
N TYR A 115 7.18 -5.68 19.23
CA TYR A 115 7.52 -6.18 17.89
C TYR A 115 7.97 -5.05 16.93
N CYS A 116 8.19 -3.82 17.43
CA CYS A 116 8.41 -2.66 16.58
C CYS A 116 9.73 -2.73 15.81
N ILE A 117 9.66 -2.82 14.49
CA ILE A 117 10.84 -2.74 13.63
C ILE A 117 11.56 -1.38 13.78
N GLY A 118 10.83 -0.28 13.95
CA GLY A 118 11.44 1.05 14.10
C GLY A 118 12.40 1.17 15.28
N VAL A 119 12.19 0.42 16.37
CA VAL A 119 13.14 0.36 17.51
C VAL A 119 14.47 -0.24 17.06
N THR A 120 14.43 -1.30 16.24
CA THR A 120 15.63 -1.94 15.70
C THR A 120 16.41 -1.07 14.72
N GLN A 121 15.75 -0.07 14.11
CA GLN A 121 16.37 0.88 13.19
C GLN A 121 17.02 2.10 13.87
N GLY A 122 16.92 2.21 15.20
CA GLY A 122 17.49 3.32 15.97
C GLY A 122 16.63 4.58 15.93
N MET A 123 15.59 4.61 16.76
CA MET A 123 14.73 5.79 16.92
C MET A 123 15.51 6.97 17.54
N VAL A 124 15.26 8.17 17.03
CA VAL A 124 15.84 9.43 17.52
C VAL A 124 14.69 10.40 17.83
N LYS A 125 14.47 10.64 19.12
CA LYS A 125 13.41 11.53 19.61
C LYS A 125 13.57 12.95 19.07
N GLY A 126 12.46 13.53 18.58
CA GLY A 126 12.43 14.89 18.04
C GLY A 126 12.85 14.99 16.56
N THR A 127 13.38 13.92 15.96
CA THR A 127 13.74 13.91 14.54
C THR A 127 12.51 13.61 13.68
N MET A 128 12.17 14.51 12.76
CA MET A 128 11.06 14.38 11.82
C MET A 128 11.35 15.14 10.51
N ILE A 129 10.61 14.80 9.45
CA ILE A 129 10.69 15.55 8.19
C ILE A 129 10.08 16.94 8.38
N LYS A 130 10.78 17.98 7.94
CA LYS A 130 10.28 19.37 8.00
C LYS A 130 9.09 19.58 7.05
N PRO A 131 8.09 20.41 7.40
CA PRO A 131 6.89 20.62 6.59
C PRO A 131 7.21 21.00 5.14
N GLU A 132 8.11 21.95 4.92
CA GLU A 132 8.45 22.48 3.59
C GLU A 132 9.17 21.44 2.73
N ALA A 133 9.94 20.55 3.36
CA ALA A 133 10.59 19.44 2.67
C ALA A 133 9.57 18.36 2.28
N LEU A 134 8.63 18.04 3.18
CA LEU A 134 7.58 17.05 2.93
C LEU A 134 6.65 17.49 1.80
N LEU A 135 6.14 18.73 1.85
CA LEU A 135 5.21 19.23 0.83
C LEU A 135 5.86 19.34 -0.55
N ARG A 136 7.09 19.85 -0.63
CA ARG A 136 7.87 19.86 -1.88
C ARG A 136 8.10 18.45 -2.43
N PHE A 137 8.38 17.47 -1.56
CA PHE A 137 8.56 16.09 -1.99
C PHE A 137 7.28 15.51 -2.59
N ILE A 138 6.11 15.84 -2.02
CA ILE A 138 4.80 15.42 -2.54
C ILE A 138 4.50 16.08 -3.89
N ASP A 139 4.84 17.36 -4.05
CA ASP A 139 4.75 18.05 -5.35
C ASP A 139 5.60 17.37 -6.42
N ASP A 140 6.84 17.02 -6.06
CA ASP A 140 7.73 16.27 -6.94
C ASP A 140 7.15 14.89 -7.29
N CYS A 141 6.53 14.20 -6.33
CA CYS A 141 5.84 12.93 -6.57
C CYS A 141 4.70 13.07 -7.58
N GLY A 142 3.85 14.10 -7.43
CA GLY A 142 2.78 14.40 -8.38
C GLY A 142 3.33 14.71 -9.77
N ARG A 143 4.32 15.59 -9.87
CA ARG A 143 5.00 15.96 -11.13
C ARG A 143 5.63 14.77 -11.84
N LEU A 144 6.24 13.85 -11.09
CA LEU A 144 6.87 12.64 -11.62
C LEU A 144 5.89 11.48 -11.83
N LYS A 145 4.60 11.68 -11.53
CA LYS A 145 3.54 10.67 -11.62
C LYS A 145 3.84 9.42 -10.77
N VAL A 146 4.40 9.61 -9.58
CA VAL A 146 4.45 8.57 -8.54
C VAL A 146 3.01 8.21 -8.21
N ARG A 147 2.69 6.91 -8.13
CA ARG A 147 1.30 6.50 -7.97
C ARG A 147 0.87 6.61 -6.51
N SER A 148 1.71 6.23 -5.56
CA SER A 148 1.31 6.20 -4.15
C SER A 148 2.45 6.43 -3.17
N LEU A 149 2.10 6.99 -2.01
CA LEU A 149 2.94 7.07 -0.82
C LEU A 149 2.26 6.35 0.33
N ALA A 150 3.04 5.74 1.22
CA ALA A 150 2.55 5.24 2.50
C ALA A 150 3.34 5.88 3.64
N PHE A 151 2.65 6.59 4.53
CA PHE A 151 3.19 7.12 5.77
C PHE A 151 3.27 6.01 6.80
N ILE A 152 4.32 5.20 6.71
CA ILE A 152 4.53 3.95 7.44
C ILE A 152 6.03 3.69 7.70
N GLY A 153 6.32 2.66 8.51
CA GLY A 153 7.67 2.11 8.68
C GLY A 153 8.41 2.69 9.88
N ASP A 154 8.68 4.00 9.85
CA ASP A 154 9.40 4.68 10.93
C ASP A 154 8.55 5.65 11.72
N GLY A 155 8.73 5.58 13.04
CA GLY A 155 8.06 6.42 14.01
C GLY A 155 6.53 6.30 13.97
N GLU A 156 5.87 7.29 14.55
CA GLU A 156 4.42 7.46 14.44
C GLU A 156 4.13 8.67 13.54
N PRO A 157 3.39 8.50 12.43
CA PRO A 157 3.12 9.59 11.48
C PRO A 157 2.32 10.74 12.08
N THR A 158 1.40 10.47 13.02
CA THR A 158 0.57 11.52 13.67
C THR A 158 1.37 12.48 14.55
N LEU A 159 2.63 12.14 14.90
CA LEU A 159 3.53 13.02 15.63
C LEU A 159 4.19 14.10 14.74
N ASN A 160 4.01 14.04 13.41
CA ASN A 160 4.41 15.11 12.51
C ASN A 160 3.18 15.96 12.14
N PRO A 161 3.08 17.23 12.59
CA PRO A 161 1.93 18.09 12.29
C PRO A 161 1.67 18.29 10.79
N ALA A 162 2.72 18.23 9.96
CA ALA A 162 2.60 18.38 8.52
C ALA A 162 1.98 17.17 7.82
N MET A 163 1.72 16.06 8.53
CA MET A 163 1.12 14.85 7.97
C MET A 163 -0.22 15.16 7.30
N TYR A 164 -1.10 15.92 7.94
CA TYR A 164 -2.42 16.22 7.41
C TYR A 164 -2.34 17.10 6.14
N ASP A 165 -1.51 18.15 6.15
CA ASP A 165 -1.28 19.00 4.97
C ASP A 165 -0.67 18.19 3.82
N ALA A 166 0.21 17.25 4.13
CA ALA A 166 0.78 16.31 3.18
C ALA A 166 -0.27 15.37 2.58
N VAL A 167 -1.23 14.87 3.38
CA VAL A 167 -2.34 14.05 2.89
C VAL A 167 -3.23 14.83 1.93
N VAL A 168 -3.63 16.06 2.32
CA VAL A 168 -4.42 16.96 1.47
C VAL A 168 -3.68 17.23 0.17
N ARG A 169 -2.40 17.63 0.27
CA ARG A 169 -1.59 17.94 -0.90
C ARG A 169 -1.44 16.74 -1.83
N GLY A 170 -1.27 15.54 -1.27
CA GLY A 170 -1.23 14.29 -2.03
C GLY A 170 -2.48 14.10 -2.89
N GLY A 171 -3.66 14.32 -2.31
CA GLY A 171 -4.93 14.30 -3.04
C GLY A 171 -4.97 15.32 -4.19
N GLU A 172 -4.56 16.57 -3.94
CA GLU A 172 -4.54 17.64 -4.94
C GLU A 172 -3.62 17.33 -6.14
N VAL A 173 -2.46 16.71 -5.89
CA VAL A 173 -1.50 16.35 -6.95
C VAL A 173 -1.71 14.95 -7.51
N GLY A 174 -2.79 14.28 -7.12
CA GLY A 174 -3.21 12.98 -7.64
C GLY A 174 -2.39 11.79 -7.13
N VAL A 175 -1.72 11.89 -5.99
CA VAL A 175 -0.96 10.80 -5.39
C VAL A 175 -1.82 10.08 -4.34
N ASP A 176 -1.92 8.75 -4.42
CA ASP A 176 -2.66 7.97 -3.40
C ASP A 176 -1.86 7.97 -2.10
N ILE A 177 -2.50 8.31 -0.98
CA ILE A 177 -1.85 8.34 0.33
C ILE A 177 -2.43 7.25 1.22
N GLY A 178 -1.56 6.36 1.68
CA GLY A 178 -1.84 5.36 2.71
C GLY A 178 -1.25 5.76 4.05
N ILE A 179 -1.94 5.48 5.15
CA ILE A 179 -1.46 5.80 6.49
C ILE A 179 -1.56 4.57 7.38
N SER A 180 -0.50 4.26 8.13
CA SER A 180 -0.59 3.32 9.26
C SER A 180 -0.15 4.02 10.54
N THR A 181 -1.05 4.05 11.50
CA THR A 181 -0.90 4.80 12.76
C THR A 181 -1.28 3.91 13.94
N ASN A 182 -0.71 4.18 15.11
CA ASN A 182 -1.24 3.63 16.37
C ASN A 182 -2.59 4.27 16.77
N GLY A 183 -2.97 5.39 16.17
CA GLY A 183 -4.28 6.03 16.33
C GLY A 183 -4.45 6.92 17.57
N LEU A 184 -3.54 6.85 18.54
CA LEU A 184 -3.73 7.48 19.85
C LEU A 184 -3.71 9.02 19.82
N LEU A 185 -3.14 9.61 18.77
CA LEU A 185 -2.93 11.05 18.62
C LEU A 185 -3.49 11.59 17.30
N ILE A 186 -4.55 10.96 16.78
CA ILE A 186 -5.29 11.54 15.66
C ILE A 186 -5.98 12.82 16.12
N ASP A 187 -5.79 13.88 15.32
CA ASP A 187 -6.48 15.14 15.47
C ASP A 187 -7.85 15.02 14.80
N LEU A 188 -8.89 14.93 15.62
CA LEU A 188 -10.27 14.76 15.15
C LEU A 188 -10.80 16.01 14.44
N ASP A 189 -10.28 17.20 14.73
CA ASP A 189 -10.68 18.43 14.03
C ASP A 189 -10.20 18.40 12.57
N ARG A 190 -9.15 17.63 12.29
CA ARG A 190 -8.60 17.39 10.94
C ARG A 190 -8.94 16.02 10.36
N ALA A 191 -9.84 15.26 10.98
CA ALA A 191 -10.22 13.93 10.49
C ALA A 191 -10.79 13.98 9.06
N HIS A 192 -11.51 15.06 8.71
CA HIS A 192 -12.08 15.24 7.37
C HIS A 192 -11.00 15.32 6.27
N ASP A 193 -9.83 15.90 6.57
CA ASP A 193 -8.69 15.95 5.65
C ASP A 193 -8.22 14.55 5.29
N LEU A 194 -8.12 13.67 6.30
CA LEU A 194 -7.72 12.28 6.12
C LEU A 194 -8.78 11.48 5.37
N LEU A 195 -10.04 11.58 5.78
CA LEU A 195 -11.13 10.81 5.17
C LEU A 195 -11.38 11.18 3.70
N SER A 196 -11.14 12.44 3.32
CA SER A 196 -11.36 12.91 1.96
C SER A 196 -10.21 12.59 1.01
N ASN A 197 -8.97 12.47 1.52
CA ASN A 197 -7.77 12.42 0.67
C ASN A 197 -6.93 11.15 0.86
N ALA A 198 -7.03 10.44 1.99
CA ALA A 198 -6.31 9.18 2.18
C ALA A 198 -7.05 8.03 1.49
N THR A 199 -6.31 7.23 0.72
CA THR A 199 -6.82 6.02 0.08
C THR A 199 -7.10 4.93 1.10
N PHE A 200 -6.27 4.86 2.16
CA PHE A 200 -6.54 4.03 3.32
C PHE A 200 -5.94 4.63 4.59
N LEU A 201 -6.62 4.37 5.70
CA LEU A 201 -6.15 4.64 7.05
C LEU A 201 -6.21 3.32 7.84
N ARG A 202 -5.07 2.90 8.38
CA ARG A 202 -4.94 1.67 9.16
C ARG A 202 -4.52 1.98 10.58
N PHE A 203 -5.32 1.51 11.53
CA PHE A 203 -5.03 1.57 12.95
C PHE A 203 -4.39 0.26 13.42
N ASN A 204 -3.30 0.36 14.17
CA ASN A 204 -2.67 -0.79 14.79
C ASN A 204 -3.26 -1.07 16.17
N LEU A 205 -4.13 -2.07 16.26
CA LEU A 205 -4.66 -2.59 17.51
C LEU A 205 -4.25 -4.07 17.69
N SER A 206 -3.02 -4.29 18.14
CA SER A 206 -2.46 -5.63 18.38
C SER A 206 -2.78 -6.20 19.78
N SER A 207 -4.02 -6.05 20.24
CA SER A 207 -4.49 -6.57 21.53
C SER A 207 -6.02 -6.60 21.56
N ALA A 208 -6.62 -7.53 22.32
CA ALA A 208 -8.06 -7.60 22.50
C ALA A 208 -8.54 -7.08 23.88
N GLU A 209 -7.62 -6.75 24.79
CA GLU A 209 -7.90 -6.34 26.17
C GLU A 209 -6.95 -5.23 26.62
N PRO A 210 -7.36 -4.32 27.53
CA PRO A 210 -6.53 -3.22 28.03
C PRO A 210 -5.20 -3.69 28.66
N GLU A 211 -5.19 -4.75 29.46
CA GLU A 211 -3.93 -5.24 30.07
C GLU A 211 -2.94 -5.73 29.02
N ASN A 212 -3.45 -6.34 27.93
CA ASN A 212 -2.61 -6.81 26.83
C ASN A 212 -2.15 -5.66 25.95
N PHE A 213 -2.95 -4.61 25.79
CA PHE A 213 -2.52 -3.39 25.11
C PHE A 213 -1.29 -2.78 25.80
N LEU A 214 -1.33 -2.68 27.14
CA LEU A 214 -0.20 -2.20 27.94
C LEU A 214 1.06 -3.05 27.71
N LYS A 215 0.94 -4.38 27.75
CA LYS A 215 2.10 -5.28 27.56
C LYS A 215 2.67 -5.20 26.14
N VAL A 216 1.80 -5.23 25.14
CA VAL A 216 2.19 -5.37 23.72
C VAL A 216 2.65 -4.04 23.14
N HIS A 217 1.89 -2.96 23.33
CA HIS A 217 2.19 -1.64 22.78
C HIS A 217 3.12 -0.82 23.70
N GLN A 218 3.39 -1.30 24.92
CA GLN A 218 4.13 -0.58 25.98
C GLN A 218 3.62 0.85 26.13
N SER A 219 2.30 0.99 26.18
CA SER A 219 1.57 2.25 26.29
C SER A 219 0.49 2.13 27.37
N LYS A 220 -0.20 3.21 27.68
CA LYS A 220 -1.27 3.24 28.69
C LYS A 220 -2.41 2.29 28.32
N ALA A 221 -2.95 1.55 29.29
CA ALA A 221 -4.07 0.63 29.07
C ALA A 221 -5.32 1.36 28.56
N GLU A 222 -5.51 2.62 28.98
CA GLU A 222 -6.58 3.50 28.51
C GLU A 222 -6.51 3.77 27.00
N GLY A 223 -5.32 3.64 26.40
CA GLY A 223 -5.14 3.73 24.95
C GLY A 223 -5.97 2.69 24.18
N PHE A 224 -6.24 1.52 24.77
CA PHE A 224 -7.16 0.54 24.20
C PHE A 224 -8.58 1.09 24.10
N ASN A 225 -9.10 1.65 25.19
CA ASN A 225 -10.45 2.21 25.27
C ASN A 225 -10.65 3.42 24.35
N HIS A 226 -9.56 4.10 23.98
CA HIS A 226 -9.61 5.20 23.03
C HIS A 226 -9.80 4.73 21.57
N LEU A 227 -9.36 3.50 21.26
CA LEU A 227 -9.38 2.95 19.89
C LEU A 227 -10.60 2.07 19.60
N VAL A 228 -11.39 1.70 20.62
CA VAL A 228 -12.52 0.76 20.56
C VAL A 228 -13.85 1.46 20.80
#